data_AF-A0A497IEI4-F1
#
_entry.id   AF-A0A497IEI4-F1
#
_cell.length_a   1.000
_cell.length_b   1.000
_cell.length_c   1.000
_cell.angle_alpha   90.00
_cell.angle_beta   90.00
_cell.angle_gamma   90.00
#
_symmetry.space_group_name_H-M   'P 1'
#
loop_
_entity.id
_entity.type
_entity.pdbx_description
1 polymer ?
#
loop_
_entity_poly.entity_id
_entity_poly.type
_entity_poly.pdbx_seq_one_letter_code
_entity_poly.pdbx_strand_id
1 'polypeptide(L)'
;MGVKRKTASRKAMPEWLFKINKIEEAARKVEELKKKQREIIEEGEEIQEIWEAEKLRLMLKESKVDEAIPPKIRDSGLVPDIVEQQKSKVEMLKEAINFDERRLRKLDRELEEIKRKTLPELENLKNELDNERRRLESRYMSSPSKQKEILLKLARIQEAMKKLKKIEEMVK
;
A
#
# COMPACT_ATOMS: atom_id res chain seq x y z
N MET A 1 27.51 -39.18 39.82
CA MET A 1 27.72 -37.72 39.78
C MET A 1 27.94 -37.29 38.35
N GLY A 2 27.26 -36.25 37.87
CA GLY A 2 27.37 -35.80 36.47
C GLY A 2 26.16 -34.97 36.06
N VAL A 3 26.00 -33.82 36.74
CA VAL A 3 24.90 -32.88 36.53
C VAL A 3 24.90 -32.41 35.06
N LYS A 4 23.87 -32.80 34.29
CA LYS A 4 23.57 -32.19 32.99
C LYS A 4 23.32 -30.70 33.23
N ARG A 5 24.28 -29.86 32.86
CA ARG A 5 24.11 -28.39 32.83
C ARG A 5 23.00 -28.09 31.82
N LYS A 6 21.77 -27.90 32.30
CA LYS A 6 20.73 -27.21 31.53
C LYS A 6 21.21 -25.77 31.38
N THR A 7 21.61 -25.39 30.17
CA THR A 7 21.86 -24.01 29.77
C THR A 7 20.54 -23.24 29.83
N ALA A 8 20.15 -22.80 31.02
CA ALA A 8 19.12 -21.80 31.19
C ALA A 8 19.67 -20.44 30.76
N SER A 9 18.82 -19.65 30.08
CA SER A 9 18.92 -18.21 29.89
C SER A 9 19.71 -17.68 28.65
N ARG A 10 19.28 -18.07 27.45
CA ARG A 10 18.87 -17.03 26.49
C ARG A 10 17.38 -16.80 26.75
N LYS A 11 16.99 -15.64 27.28
CA LYS A 11 15.59 -15.24 27.41
C LYS A 11 14.97 -15.33 26.02
N ALA A 12 14.28 -16.42 25.71
CA ALA A 12 13.54 -16.55 24.47
C ALA A 12 12.57 -15.36 24.42
N MET A 13 12.69 -14.57 23.35
CA MET A 13 11.76 -13.47 23.11
C MET A 13 10.35 -14.07 23.03
N PRO A 14 9.36 -13.53 23.76
CA PRO A 14 7.99 -14.02 23.69
C PRO A 14 7.54 -14.24 22.24
N GLU A 15 6.92 -15.40 21.95
CA GLU A 15 6.54 -15.77 20.58
C GLU A 15 5.67 -14.70 19.90
N TRP A 16 4.82 -14.03 20.68
CA TRP A 16 4.00 -12.93 20.19
C TRP A 16 4.82 -11.71 19.73
N LEU A 17 5.99 -11.41 20.32
CA LEU A 17 6.85 -10.32 19.83
C LEU A 17 7.41 -10.63 18.44
N PHE A 18 7.72 -11.90 18.17
CA PHE A 18 8.15 -12.32 16.84
C PHE A 18 7.02 -12.21 15.81
N LYS A 19 5.78 -12.58 16.20
CA LYS A 19 4.58 -12.39 15.36
C LYS A 19 4.33 -10.90 15.05
N ILE A 20 4.51 -10.00 16.03
CA ILE A 20 4.39 -8.54 15.80
C ILE A 20 5.36 -8.06 14.72
N ASN A 21 6.62 -8.50 14.76
CA ASN A 21 7.62 -8.06 13.79
C ASN A 21 7.28 -8.50 12.36
N LYS A 22 6.78 -9.74 12.18
CA LYS A 22 6.31 -10.20 10.87
C LYS A 22 5.14 -9.36 10.32
N ILE A 23 4.19 -9.03 11.19
CA ILE A 23 3.04 -8.19 10.82
C ILE A 23 3.50 -6.76 10.52
N GLU A 24 4.51 -6.25 11.22
CA GLU A 24 5.11 -4.95 10.93
C GLU A 24 5.81 -4.93 9.57
N GLU A 25 6.54 -5.98 9.21
CA GLU A 25 7.14 -6.11 7.87
C GLU A 25 6.08 -6.11 6.76
N ALA A 26 4.97 -6.83 6.95
CA ALA A 26 3.84 -6.79 6.04
C ALA A 26 3.23 -5.38 5.92
N ALA A 27 3.12 -4.65 7.03
CA ALA A 27 2.61 -3.28 7.06
C ALA A 27 3.51 -2.30 6.30
N ARG A 28 4.84 -2.44 6.40
CA ARG A 28 5.79 -1.65 5.59
C ARG A 28 5.61 -1.92 4.10
N LYS A 29 5.40 -3.18 3.72
CA LYS A 29 5.10 -3.53 2.33
C LYS A 29 3.80 -2.88 1.82
N VAL A 30 2.76 -2.79 2.66
CA VAL A 30 1.54 -2.05 2.32
C VAL A 30 1.83 -0.57 2.07
N GLU A 31 2.63 0.06 2.92
CA GLU A 31 3.02 1.47 2.76
C GLU A 31 3.78 1.72 1.45
N GLU A 32 4.74 0.85 1.12
CA GLU A 32 5.47 0.90 -0.15
C GLU A 32 4.55 0.74 -1.37
N LEU A 33 3.60 -0.20 -1.32
CA LEU A 33 2.64 -0.41 -2.40
C LEU A 33 1.68 0.78 -2.54
N LYS A 34 1.19 1.35 -1.44
CA LYS A 34 0.39 2.59 -1.44
C LYS A 34 1.17 3.80 -1.98
N LYS A 35 2.49 3.85 -1.76
CA LYS A 35 3.36 4.88 -2.35
C LYS A 35 3.44 4.72 -3.87
N LYS A 36 3.73 3.51 -4.36
CA LYS A 36 3.75 3.22 -5.81
C LYS A 36 2.40 3.49 -6.48
N GLN A 37 1.31 3.21 -5.79
CA GLN A 37 -0.04 3.51 -6.29
C GLN A 37 -0.25 5.01 -6.49
N ARG A 38 0.20 5.84 -5.54
CA ARG A 38 0.15 7.31 -5.66
C ARG A 38 1.01 7.81 -6.81
N GLU A 39 2.24 7.33 -6.92
CA GLU A 39 3.16 7.70 -8.02
C GLU A 39 2.51 7.41 -9.38
N ILE A 40 1.84 6.26 -9.56
CA ILE A 40 1.13 5.94 -10.82
C ILE A 40 -0.10 6.82 -11.04
N ILE A 41 -0.84 7.19 -9.99
CA ILE A 41 -2.00 8.07 -10.11
C ILE A 41 -1.56 9.48 -10.53
N GLU A 42 -0.50 10.02 -9.90
CA GLU A 42 0.08 11.32 -10.25
C GLU A 42 0.58 11.32 -11.72
N GLU A 43 1.33 10.29 -12.13
CA GLU A 43 1.73 10.10 -13.54
C GLU A 43 0.52 10.03 -14.49
N GLY A 44 -0.53 9.32 -14.08
CA GLY A 44 -1.77 9.18 -14.86
C GLY A 44 -2.55 10.49 -15.01
N GLU A 45 -2.58 11.33 -13.96
CA GLU A 45 -3.20 12.67 -13.99
C GLU A 45 -2.46 13.58 -14.97
N GLU A 46 -1.13 13.60 -14.97
CA GLU A 46 -0.33 14.36 -15.94
C GLU A 46 -0.62 13.93 -17.39
N ILE A 47 -0.70 12.62 -17.63
CA ILE A 47 -1.04 12.07 -18.96
C ILE A 47 -2.46 12.47 -19.38
N GLN A 48 -3.42 12.46 -18.44
CA GLN A 48 -4.80 12.84 -18.69
C GLN A 48 -4.93 14.34 -19.01
N GLU A 49 -4.19 15.21 -18.31
CA GLU A 49 -4.14 16.65 -18.60
C GLU A 49 -3.58 16.92 -20.01
N ILE A 50 -2.48 16.25 -20.38
CA ILE A 50 -1.90 16.32 -21.72
C ILE A 50 -2.93 15.87 -22.77
N TRP A 51 -3.66 14.78 -22.49
CA TRP A 51 -4.71 14.27 -23.36
C TRP A 51 -5.86 15.27 -23.54
N GLU A 52 -6.36 15.87 -22.46
CA GLU A 52 -7.45 16.85 -22.52
C GLU A 52 -7.03 18.14 -23.25
N ALA A 53 -5.80 18.60 -23.01
CA ALA A 53 -5.23 19.74 -23.72
C ALA A 53 -5.08 19.46 -25.24
N GLU A 54 -4.59 18.28 -25.62
CA GLU A 54 -4.44 17.91 -27.02
C GLU A 54 -5.82 17.68 -27.69
N LYS A 55 -6.79 17.12 -26.97
CA LYS A 55 -8.17 16.98 -27.44
C LYS A 55 -8.82 18.35 -27.69
N LEU A 56 -8.68 19.30 -26.77
CA LEU A 56 -9.18 20.67 -26.93
C LEU A 56 -8.48 21.38 -28.11
N ARG A 57 -7.16 21.22 -28.24
CA ARG A 57 -6.38 21.75 -29.37
C ARG A 57 -6.87 21.19 -30.71
N LEU A 58 -7.16 19.90 -30.79
CA LEU A 58 -7.70 19.25 -31.99
C LEU A 58 -9.07 19.83 -32.35
N MET A 59 -9.99 19.95 -31.38
CA MET A 59 -11.30 20.56 -31.60
C MET A 59 -11.19 22.03 -32.08
N LEU A 60 -10.30 22.81 -31.48
CA LEU A 60 -10.08 24.21 -31.86
C LEU A 60 -9.40 24.35 -33.23
N LYS A 61 -8.52 23.41 -33.61
CA LYS A 61 -7.98 23.32 -34.96
C LYS A 61 -9.08 22.96 -35.94
N GLU A 62 -9.85 21.90 -35.71
CA GLU A 62 -10.97 21.50 -36.59
C GLU A 62 -11.96 22.67 -36.78
N SER A 63 -12.28 23.41 -35.71
CA SER A 63 -13.16 24.59 -35.77
C SER A 63 -12.57 25.82 -36.48
N LYS A 64 -11.25 25.86 -36.75
CA LYS A 64 -10.58 26.94 -37.50
C LYS A 64 -9.98 26.49 -38.84
N VAL A 65 -10.00 25.19 -39.11
CA VAL A 65 -9.39 24.56 -40.29
C VAL A 65 -10.26 24.75 -41.53
N ASP A 66 -11.59 24.72 -41.39
CA ASP A 66 -12.48 24.88 -42.54
C ASP A 66 -12.46 26.29 -43.17
N GLU A 67 -12.06 27.32 -42.43
CA GLU A 67 -12.03 28.71 -42.92
C GLU A 67 -10.63 29.23 -43.30
N ALA A 68 -9.54 28.54 -42.91
CA ALA A 68 -8.18 29.08 -43.03
C ALA A 68 -7.18 28.25 -43.85
N ILE A 69 -7.54 27.06 -44.37
CA ILE A 69 -6.61 26.26 -45.20
C ILE A 69 -6.66 26.75 -46.66
N PRO A 70 -5.53 27.23 -47.22
CA PRO A 70 -5.45 27.56 -48.63
C PRO A 70 -5.71 26.31 -49.50
N PRO A 71 -6.51 26.39 -50.57
CA PRO A 71 -6.89 25.24 -51.41
C PRO A 71 -5.68 24.40 -51.89
N LYS A 72 -4.55 25.07 -52.15
CA LYS A 72 -3.29 24.44 -52.59
C LYS A 72 -2.65 23.48 -51.57
N ILE A 73 -2.98 23.59 -50.27
CA ILE A 73 -2.47 22.71 -49.21
C ILE A 73 -3.49 21.61 -48.88
N ARG A 74 -4.78 21.90 -49.08
CA ARG A 74 -5.86 20.91 -48.92
C ARG A 74 -5.69 19.73 -49.88
N ASP A 75 -5.25 20.01 -51.10
CA ASP A 75 -5.11 19.02 -52.16
C ASP A 75 -3.67 18.45 -52.29
N SER A 76 -2.73 18.85 -51.41
CA SER A 76 -1.31 18.48 -51.51
C SER A 76 -0.89 17.20 -50.78
N GLY A 77 -1.82 16.46 -50.17
CA GLY A 77 -1.53 15.25 -49.40
C GLY A 77 -0.90 15.48 -48.02
N LEU A 78 -0.49 16.72 -47.68
CA LEU A 78 0.11 17.09 -46.39
C LEU A 78 -0.88 17.08 -45.21
N VAL A 79 -2.18 17.28 -45.46
CA VAL A 79 -3.22 17.26 -44.42
C VAL A 79 -3.49 15.83 -43.90
N PRO A 80 -3.63 14.80 -44.76
CA PRO A 80 -3.66 13.39 -44.34
C PRO A 80 -2.52 12.99 -43.40
N ASP A 81 -1.27 13.31 -43.73
CA ASP A 81 -0.09 12.94 -42.93
C ASP A 81 -0.11 13.54 -41.52
N ILE A 82 -0.55 14.80 -41.39
CA ILE A 82 -0.66 15.48 -40.08
C ILE A 82 -1.77 14.85 -39.24
N VAL A 83 -2.92 14.53 -39.85
CA VAL A 83 -4.04 13.86 -39.17
C VAL A 83 -3.64 12.45 -38.71
N GLU A 84 -2.88 11.72 -39.53
CA GLU A 84 -2.40 10.37 -39.19
C GLU A 84 -1.36 10.40 -38.06
N GLN A 85 -0.45 11.38 -38.06
CA GLN A 85 0.46 11.62 -36.94
C GLN A 85 -0.27 12.01 -35.63
N GLN A 86 -1.34 12.82 -35.71
CA GLN A 86 -2.12 13.19 -34.51
C GLN A 86 -2.91 11.98 -33.97
N LYS A 87 -3.48 11.14 -34.83
CA LYS A 87 -4.15 9.88 -34.45
C LYS A 87 -3.19 8.90 -33.77
N SER A 88 -1.98 8.74 -34.29
CA SER A 88 -0.95 7.90 -33.68
C SER A 88 -0.56 8.37 -32.27
N LYS A 89 -0.37 9.68 -32.05
CA LYS A 89 -0.13 10.24 -30.71
C LYS A 89 -1.29 9.98 -29.74
N VAL A 90 -2.51 10.07 -30.26
CA VAL A 90 -3.72 9.80 -29.50
C VAL A 90 -3.81 8.33 -29.06
N GLU A 91 -3.48 7.40 -29.95
CA GLU A 91 -3.43 5.97 -29.60
C GLU A 91 -2.35 5.67 -28.56
N MET A 92 -1.16 6.27 -28.69
CA MET A 92 -0.08 6.12 -27.70
C MET A 92 -0.51 6.60 -26.30
N LEU A 93 -1.21 7.73 -26.19
CA LEU A 93 -1.72 8.24 -24.90
C LEU A 93 -2.78 7.30 -24.30
N LYS A 94 -3.69 6.76 -25.13
CA LYS A 94 -4.68 5.77 -24.68
C LYS A 94 -4.02 4.47 -24.21
N GLU A 95 -2.99 4.00 -24.89
CA GLU A 95 -2.24 2.82 -24.50
C GLU A 95 -1.51 3.02 -23.17
N ALA A 96 -0.91 4.20 -22.95
CA ALA A 96 -0.27 4.57 -21.68
C ALA A 96 -1.28 4.54 -20.51
N ILE A 97 -2.44 5.20 -20.67
CA ILE A 97 -3.52 5.19 -19.65
C ILE A 97 -3.98 3.76 -19.34
N ASN A 98 -4.24 2.95 -20.37
CA ASN A 98 -4.64 1.55 -20.19
C ASN A 98 -3.56 0.70 -19.48
N PHE A 99 -2.29 1.00 -19.73
CA PHE A 99 -1.16 0.34 -19.08
C PHE A 99 -1.10 0.67 -17.59
N ASP A 100 -1.29 1.94 -17.22
CA ASP A 100 -1.30 2.38 -15.82
C ASP A 100 -2.52 1.85 -15.06
N GLU A 101 -3.70 1.78 -15.67
CA GLU A 101 -4.85 1.09 -15.05
C GLU A 101 -4.57 -0.40 -14.78
N ARG A 102 -3.84 -1.08 -15.66
CA ARG A 102 -3.46 -2.50 -15.44
C ARG A 102 -2.44 -2.62 -14.31
N ARG A 103 -1.52 -1.66 -14.17
CA ARG A 103 -0.56 -1.61 -13.05
C ARG A 103 -1.26 -1.34 -11.72
N LEU A 104 -2.18 -0.37 -11.68
CA LEU A 104 -3.00 -0.08 -10.50
C LEU A 104 -3.78 -1.32 -10.06
N ARG A 105 -4.46 -1.99 -11.00
CA ARG A 105 -5.18 -3.25 -10.69
C ARG A 105 -4.29 -4.36 -10.14
N LYS A 106 -3.01 -4.43 -10.53
CA LYS A 106 -2.05 -5.38 -9.95
C LYS A 106 -1.68 -4.99 -8.52
N LEU A 107 -1.38 -3.71 -8.28
CA LEU A 107 -1.10 -3.20 -6.93
C LEU A 107 -2.28 -3.41 -5.99
N ASP A 108 -3.51 -3.16 -6.45
CA ASP A 108 -4.73 -3.40 -5.65
C ASP A 108 -4.88 -4.87 -5.26
N ARG A 109 -4.60 -5.80 -6.18
CA ARG A 109 -4.62 -7.24 -5.88
C ARG A 109 -3.56 -7.64 -4.86
N GLU A 110 -2.35 -7.11 -4.99
CA GLU A 110 -1.26 -7.35 -4.04
C GLU A 110 -1.60 -6.80 -2.65
N LEU A 111 -2.15 -5.58 -2.58
CA LEU A 111 -2.63 -4.97 -1.35
C LEU A 111 -3.72 -5.82 -0.70
N GLU A 112 -4.71 -6.25 -1.48
CA GLU A 112 -5.81 -7.07 -0.97
C GLU A 112 -5.33 -8.44 -0.47
N GLU A 113 -4.36 -9.05 -1.14
CA GLU A 113 -3.76 -10.30 -0.69
C GLU A 113 -3.05 -10.12 0.66
N ILE A 114 -2.30 -9.03 0.83
CA ILE A 114 -1.63 -8.72 2.10
C ILE A 114 -2.67 -8.45 3.20
N LYS A 115 -3.73 -7.67 2.93
CA LYS A 115 -4.82 -7.41 3.88
C LYS A 115 -5.49 -8.70 4.33
N ARG A 116 -5.83 -9.59 3.39
CA ARG A 116 -6.49 -10.86 3.65
C ARG A 116 -5.68 -11.79 4.57
N LYS A 117 -4.35 -11.75 4.49
CA LYS A 117 -3.47 -12.54 5.38
C LYS A 117 -3.19 -11.83 6.71
N THR A 118 -2.93 -10.53 6.67
CA THR A 118 -2.40 -9.77 7.81
C THR A 118 -3.48 -9.37 8.82
N LEU A 119 -4.69 -9.01 8.37
CA LEU A 119 -5.77 -8.59 9.28
C LEU A 119 -6.23 -9.70 10.22
N PRO A 120 -6.44 -10.96 9.77
CA PRO A 120 -6.77 -12.05 10.67
C PRO A 120 -5.65 -12.38 11.66
N GLU A 121 -4.39 -12.37 11.21
CA GLU A 121 -3.23 -12.60 12.09
C GLU A 121 -3.10 -11.52 13.16
N LEU A 122 -3.37 -10.26 12.81
CA LEU A 122 -3.38 -9.13 13.71
C LEU A 122 -4.47 -9.26 14.78
N GLU A 123 -5.68 -9.68 14.38
CA GLU A 123 -6.79 -9.90 15.31
C GLU A 123 -6.52 -11.08 16.26
N ASN A 124 -5.97 -12.18 15.74
CA ASN A 124 -5.53 -13.31 16.57
C ASN A 124 -4.49 -12.87 17.61
N LEU A 125 -3.53 -12.04 17.20
CA LEU A 125 -2.46 -11.58 18.08
C LEU A 125 -2.96 -10.61 19.16
N LYS A 126 -3.94 -9.76 18.85
CA LYS A 126 -4.63 -8.94 19.85
C LYS A 126 -5.33 -9.80 20.90
N ASN A 127 -6.02 -10.85 20.46
CA ASN A 127 -6.69 -11.79 21.36
C ASN A 127 -5.70 -12.57 22.23
N GLU A 128 -4.57 -13.02 21.67
CA GLU A 128 -3.47 -13.63 22.44
C GLU A 128 -2.96 -12.68 23.54
N LEU A 129 -2.73 -11.41 23.20
CA LEU A 129 -2.26 -10.39 24.14
C LEU A 129 -3.29 -10.02 25.21
N ASP A 130 -4.58 -9.91 24.86
CA ASP A 130 -5.65 -9.62 25.82
C ASP A 130 -5.81 -10.78 26.82
N ASN A 131 -5.74 -12.03 26.34
CA ASN A 131 -5.76 -13.20 27.20
C ASN A 131 -4.57 -13.23 28.17
N GLU A 132 -3.36 -12.92 27.70
CA GLU A 132 -2.18 -12.84 28.57
C GLU A 132 -2.29 -11.67 29.56
N ARG A 133 -2.87 -10.54 29.14
CA ARG A 133 -3.17 -9.41 30.03
C ARG A 133 -4.08 -9.84 31.18
N ARG A 134 -5.22 -10.47 30.88
CA ARG A 134 -6.19 -10.95 31.89
C ARG A 134 -5.54 -11.95 32.86
N ARG A 135 -4.71 -12.87 32.34
CA ARG A 135 -3.95 -13.82 33.17
C ARG A 135 -3.00 -13.11 34.13
N LEU A 136 -2.28 -12.09 33.66
CA LEU A 136 -1.36 -11.32 34.49
C LEU A 136 -2.09 -10.45 35.52
N GLU A 137 -3.21 -9.83 35.15
CA GLU A 137 -4.07 -9.07 36.07
C GLU A 137 -4.59 -9.95 37.21
N SER A 138 -5.04 -11.18 36.93
CA SER A 138 -5.44 -12.15 37.96
C SER A 138 -4.27 -12.54 38.89
N ARG A 139 -3.06 -12.69 38.34
CA ARG A 139 -1.85 -12.99 39.13
C ARG A 139 -1.36 -11.81 39.96
N TYR A 140 -1.58 -10.58 39.48
CA TYR A 140 -1.21 -9.36 40.20
C TYR A 140 -1.93 -9.28 41.56
N MET A 141 -3.22 -9.62 41.58
CA MET A 141 -4.05 -9.62 42.78
C MET A 141 -3.71 -10.75 43.76
N SER A 142 -3.21 -11.89 43.25
CA SER A 142 -2.97 -13.10 44.05
C SER A 142 -1.51 -13.32 44.46
N SER A 143 -0.57 -12.45 44.05
CA SER A 143 0.87 -12.62 44.36
C SER A 143 1.57 -11.28 44.64
N PRO A 144 1.43 -10.72 45.86
CA PRO A 144 2.08 -9.45 46.25
C PRO A 144 3.58 -9.42 45.98
N SER A 145 4.28 -10.54 46.23
CA SER A 145 5.73 -10.69 46.02
C SER A 145 6.17 -10.63 44.55
N LYS A 146 5.25 -10.72 43.59
CA LYS A 146 5.53 -10.67 42.14
C LYS A 146 4.92 -9.45 41.44
N GLN A 147 4.26 -8.55 42.16
CA GLN A 147 3.55 -7.41 41.58
C GLN A 147 4.41 -6.55 40.66
N LYS A 148 5.65 -6.21 41.06
CA LYS A 148 6.56 -5.42 40.23
C LYS A 148 6.88 -6.08 38.88
N GLU A 149 7.14 -7.38 38.87
CA GLU A 149 7.40 -8.14 37.64
C GLU A 149 6.16 -8.19 36.74
N ILE A 150 5.00 -8.37 37.35
CA ILE A 150 3.71 -8.45 36.65
C ILE A 150 3.37 -7.10 35.99
N LEU A 151 3.56 -5.98 36.70
CA LEU A 151 3.37 -4.63 36.15
C LEU A 151 4.27 -4.38 34.93
N LEU A 152 5.54 -4.80 34.99
CA LEU A 152 6.46 -4.67 33.84
C LEU A 152 5.99 -5.49 32.62
N LYS A 153 5.42 -6.67 32.84
CA LYS A 153 4.86 -7.49 31.74
C LYS A 153 3.58 -6.88 31.17
N LEU A 154 2.69 -6.37 32.03
CA LEU A 154 1.48 -5.67 31.60
C LEU A 154 1.81 -4.42 30.78
N ALA A 155 2.80 -3.63 31.19
CA ALA A 155 3.25 -2.46 30.44
C ALA A 155 3.74 -2.84 29.02
N ARG A 156 4.52 -3.92 28.89
CA ARG A 156 4.97 -4.43 27.58
C ARG A 156 3.81 -4.89 26.70
N ILE A 157 2.81 -5.55 27.27
CA ILE A 157 1.60 -5.96 26.54
C ILE A 157 0.80 -4.73 26.08
N GLN A 158 0.68 -3.70 26.92
CA GLN A 158 0.02 -2.46 26.55
C GLN A 158 0.75 -1.75 25.39
N GLU A 159 2.08 -1.68 25.44
CA GLU A 159 2.89 -1.12 24.35
C GLU A 159 2.72 -1.92 23.05
N ALA A 160 2.73 -3.25 23.15
CA ALA A 160 2.49 -4.15 22.03
C ALA A 160 1.10 -3.94 21.40
N MET A 161 0.05 -3.82 22.21
CA MET A 161 -1.30 -3.55 21.72
C MET A 161 -1.40 -2.18 21.02
N LYS A 162 -0.73 -1.14 21.55
CA LYS A 162 -0.64 0.17 20.88
C LYS A 162 0.03 0.06 19.51
N LYS A 163 1.12 -0.71 19.42
CA LYS A 163 1.82 -0.97 18.16
C LYS A 163 0.93 -1.71 17.15
N LEU A 164 0.21 -2.74 17.59
CA LEU A 164 -0.73 -3.47 16.72
C LEU A 164 -1.85 -2.59 16.18
N LYS A 165 -2.37 -1.65 16.98
CA LYS A 165 -3.38 -0.70 16.51
C LYS A 165 -2.85 0.17 15.36
N LYS A 166 -1.62 0.69 15.48
CA LYS A 166 -0.99 1.47 14.40
C LYS A 166 -0.81 0.64 13.13
N ILE A 167 -0.37 -0.61 13.28
CA ILE A 167 -0.20 -1.51 12.13
C ILE A 167 -1.55 -1.78 11.46
N GLU A 168 -2.61 -1.98 12.24
CA GLU A 168 -3.97 -2.15 11.68
C GLU A 168 -4.42 -0.94 10.86
N GLU A 169 -4.17 0.27 11.36
CA GLU A 169 -4.48 1.52 10.64
C GLU A 169 -3.68 1.65 9.34
N MET A 170 -2.42 1.21 9.31
CA MET A 170 -1.60 1.20 8.09
C MET A 170 -2.09 0.20 7.06
N VAL A 171 -2.48 -1.00 7.51
CA VAL A 171 -2.92 -2.10 6.64
C VAL A 171 -4.31 -1.86 6.06
N LYS A 172 -5.21 -1.20 6.81
CA LYS A 172 -6.53 -0.80 6.30
C LYS A 172 -6.43 0.20 5.15
#